data_AF-A0A7K4A4U6-F1
#
_entry.id   AF-A0A7K4A4U6-F1
#
_cell.length_a   1.000
_cell.length_b   1.000
_cell.length_c   1.000
_cell.angle_alpha   90.00
_cell.angle_beta   90.00
_cell.angle_gamma   90.00
#
_symmetry.space_group_name_H-M   'P 1'
#
loop_
_entity.id
_entity.type
_entity.pdbx_description
1 polymer ?
#
loop_
_entity_poly.entity_id
_entity_poly.type
_entity_poly.pdbx_seq_one_letter_code
_entity_poly.pdbx_strand_id
1 'polypeptide(L)'
;MTDHDFLIPAKFPYVGLYSTANGISAVGSPVKVKILELLSRQEMAFDKLVQNSGRAKSTISIHLKDLAEAGIIDAKPDPEDGRKKIFYLHSLFLGGVDSEERGRFDIERYIKKELPCNGNPATLYRFILTTIRLNLMDQGMGINPVLYRAGSKAGESLYQCVEGSTIDGMVHRMGKYWVNNGLGKIELERKNPLTLNIRDCFECIDLPIKGKPVCAFESGVLSSIFSAYYAQRMRAIETRCYAMGSNLCRFELTEYPGQMTMDAS
;
A
#
# COMPACT_ATOMS: atom_id res chain seq x y z
N MET A 1 -12.49 -8.49 -0.15
CA MET A 1 -11.29 -7.68 -0.45
C MET A 1 -11.10 -6.67 0.69
N THR A 2 -10.15 -6.86 1.60
CA THR A 2 -9.75 -5.79 2.54
C THR A 2 -8.23 -5.62 2.53
N ASP A 3 -7.80 -4.58 1.83
CA ASP A 3 -6.47 -3.97 1.82
C ASP A 3 -6.30 -3.09 3.07
N HIS A 4 -6.08 -3.68 4.25
CA HIS A 4 -5.83 -2.92 5.49
C HIS A 4 -4.42 -2.27 5.55
N ASP A 5 -3.72 -2.18 4.42
CA ASP A 5 -2.29 -1.86 4.36
C ASP A 5 -2.01 -0.40 4.01
N PHE A 6 -3.03 0.26 3.49
CA PHE A 6 -3.05 1.69 3.26
C PHE A 6 -4.19 2.27 4.07
N LEU A 7 -3.99 2.26 5.38
CA LEU A 7 -4.88 2.95 6.30
C LEU A 7 -5.18 4.32 5.72
N ILE A 8 -6.47 4.55 5.51
CA ILE A 8 -6.95 5.83 4.98
C ILE A 8 -6.54 6.87 6.02
N PRO A 9 -5.77 7.90 5.66
CA PRO A 9 -5.32 8.89 6.63
C PRO A 9 -6.52 9.57 7.30
N ALA A 10 -6.68 9.38 8.62
CA ALA A 10 -7.65 10.12 9.42
C ALA A 10 -7.15 11.55 9.73
N LYS A 11 -6.91 12.33 8.68
CA LYS A 11 -6.51 13.74 8.78
C LYS A 11 -7.31 14.61 7.81
N PHE A 12 -7.23 15.91 8.02
CA PHE A 12 -7.93 16.90 7.21
C PHE A 12 -6.99 18.10 6.96
N PRO A 13 -6.92 18.66 5.73
CA PRO A 13 -7.77 18.38 4.56
C PRO A 13 -7.24 17.24 3.69
N TYR A 14 -7.86 16.06 3.81
CA TYR A 14 -7.57 14.85 3.04
C TYR A 14 -8.77 14.47 2.17
N VAL A 15 -8.51 14.11 0.91
CA VAL A 15 -9.52 13.60 -0.02
C VAL A 15 -9.13 12.21 -0.48
N GLY A 16 -9.92 11.20 -0.12
CA GLY A 16 -9.73 9.83 -0.59
C GLY A 16 -10.40 9.59 -1.94
N LEU A 17 -9.76 8.80 -2.80
CA LEU A 17 -10.26 8.38 -4.10
C LEU A 17 -10.60 6.89 -4.08
N TYR A 18 -11.82 6.55 -4.49
CA TYR A 18 -12.38 5.21 -4.42
C TYR A 18 -12.90 4.79 -5.79
N SER A 19 -12.50 3.60 -6.25
CA SER A 19 -13.02 2.99 -7.47
C SER A 19 -14.28 2.20 -7.16
N THR A 20 -15.39 2.64 -7.73
CA THR A 20 -16.74 2.08 -7.54
C THR A 20 -17.28 1.61 -8.89
N ALA A 21 -18.38 0.85 -8.89
CA ALA A 21 -19.05 0.44 -10.13
C ALA A 21 -19.52 1.63 -10.99
N ASN A 22 -19.78 2.78 -10.37
CA ASN A 22 -20.25 4.00 -11.03
C ASN A 22 -19.09 4.95 -11.44
N GLY A 23 -17.83 4.53 -11.27
CA GLY A 23 -16.65 5.34 -11.54
C GLY A 23 -15.85 5.71 -10.29
N ILE A 24 -15.06 6.79 -10.36
CA ILE A 24 -14.22 7.24 -9.24
C ILE A 24 -15.00 8.21 -8.36
N SER A 25 -15.13 7.89 -7.07
CA SER A 25 -15.69 8.77 -6.04
C SER A 25 -14.59 9.44 -5.23
N ALA A 26 -14.69 10.76 -5.03
CA ALA A 26 -13.81 11.54 -4.18
C ALA A 26 -14.51 11.89 -2.86
N VAL A 27 -13.88 11.57 -1.72
CA VAL A 27 -14.44 11.80 -0.38
C VAL A 27 -13.51 12.66 0.46
N GLY A 28 -13.92 13.91 0.71
CA GLY A 28 -13.19 14.87 1.54
C GLY A 28 -13.89 15.29 2.84
N SER A 29 -15.11 14.82 3.11
CA SER A 29 -15.83 15.15 4.35
C SER A 29 -15.10 14.55 5.56
N PRO A 30 -14.75 15.34 6.60
CA PRO A 30 -14.00 14.83 7.75
C PRO A 30 -14.66 13.62 8.43
N VAL A 31 -15.99 13.62 8.52
CA VAL A 31 -16.74 12.52 9.15
C VAL A 31 -16.71 11.27 8.26
N LYS A 32 -16.91 11.43 6.95
CA LYS A 32 -16.83 10.30 6.00
C LYS A 32 -15.42 9.71 5.95
N VAL A 33 -14.39 10.55 5.89
CA VAL A 33 -12.97 10.11 5.95
C VAL A 33 -12.71 9.33 7.24
N LYS A 34 -13.22 9.80 8.39
CA LYS A 34 -13.06 9.08 9.66
C LYS A 34 -13.78 7.72 9.66
N ILE A 35 -15.01 7.65 9.13
CA ILE A 35 -15.74 6.38 8.99
C ILE A 35 -14.96 5.41 8.10
N LEU A 36 -14.49 5.87 6.95
CA LEU A 36 -13.75 5.05 6.00
C LEU A 36 -12.42 4.58 6.60
N GLU A 37 -11.72 5.44 7.35
CA GLU A 37 -10.52 5.04 8.09
C GLU A 37 -10.78 3.93 9.10
N LEU A 38 -11.87 4.02 9.87
CA LEU A 38 -12.26 2.95 10.80
C LEU A 38 -12.57 1.65 10.05
N LEU A 39 -13.36 1.72 8.98
CA LEU A 39 -13.71 0.56 8.15
C LEU A 39 -12.50 -0.02 7.40
N SER A 40 -11.47 0.80 7.15
CA SER A 40 -10.18 0.36 6.60
C SER A 40 -9.28 -0.35 7.60
N ARG A 41 -9.72 -0.54 8.85
CA ARG A 41 -9.02 -1.38 9.84
C ARG A 41 -9.73 -2.70 10.08
N GLN A 42 -11.07 -2.65 10.09
CA GLN A 42 -11.93 -3.80 10.31
C GLN A 42 -13.37 -3.44 9.95
N GLU A 43 -14.17 -4.45 9.66
CA GLU A 43 -15.62 -4.31 9.57
C GLU A 43 -16.20 -3.92 10.94
N MET A 44 -17.23 -3.07 10.98
CA MET A 44 -17.75 -2.53 12.24
C MET A 44 -19.28 -2.43 12.26
N ALA A 45 -19.87 -2.74 13.42
CA ALA A 45 -21.27 -2.47 13.70
C ALA A 45 -21.55 -0.97 13.86
N PHE A 46 -22.80 -0.57 13.63
CA PHE A 46 -23.24 0.83 13.72
C PHE A 46 -22.85 1.52 15.04
N ASP A 47 -23.16 0.90 16.18
CA ASP A 47 -22.87 1.51 17.50
C ASP A 47 -21.36 1.70 17.74
N LYS A 48 -20.52 0.82 17.18
CA LYS A 48 -19.06 0.98 17.23
C LYS A 48 -18.58 2.14 16.37
N LEU A 49 -19.17 2.34 15.19
CA LEU A 49 -18.86 3.51 14.35
C LEU A 49 -19.26 4.82 15.05
N VAL A 50 -20.42 4.86 15.70
CA VAL A 50 -20.87 6.01 16.51
C VAL A 50 -19.89 6.28 17.65
N GLN A 51 -19.53 5.25 18.43
CA GLN A 51 -18.60 5.37 19.55
C GLN A 51 -17.22 5.88 19.11
N ASN A 52 -16.65 5.31 18.04
CA ASN A 52 -15.29 5.64 17.57
C ASN A 52 -15.21 6.94 16.77
N SER A 53 -16.32 7.40 16.19
CA SER A 53 -16.38 8.68 15.47
C SER A 53 -16.59 9.87 16.39
N GLY A 54 -17.15 9.68 17.59
CA GLY A 54 -17.51 10.76 18.52
C GLY A 54 -18.61 11.69 17.98
N ARG A 55 -19.43 11.23 17.03
CA ARG A 55 -20.51 12.02 16.40
C ARG A 55 -21.88 11.47 16.76
N ALA A 56 -22.92 12.29 16.59
CA ALA A 56 -24.29 11.89 16.85
C ALA A 56 -24.75 10.74 15.92
N LYS A 57 -25.66 9.89 16.42
CA LYS A 57 -26.20 8.75 15.65
C LYS A 57 -26.81 9.17 14.31
N SER A 58 -27.57 10.28 14.30
CA SER A 58 -28.18 10.82 13.08
C SER A 58 -27.13 11.21 12.03
N THR A 59 -26.02 11.82 12.46
CA THR A 59 -24.89 12.19 11.59
C THR A 59 -24.20 10.97 10.99
N ILE A 60 -23.94 9.93 11.78
CA ILE A 60 -23.33 8.71 11.26
C ILE A 60 -24.28 7.98 10.32
N SER A 61 -25.57 7.92 10.65
CA SER A 61 -26.58 7.29 9.80
C SER A 61 -26.64 7.92 8.41
N ILE A 62 -26.64 9.26 8.30
CA ILE A 62 -26.72 9.91 6.99
C ILE A 62 -25.44 9.71 6.17
N HIS A 63 -24.27 9.76 6.81
CA HIS A 63 -23.01 9.52 6.10
C HIS A 63 -22.83 8.07 5.65
N LEU A 64 -23.28 7.09 6.43
CA LEU A 64 -23.28 5.70 6.00
C LEU A 64 -24.21 5.48 4.81
N LYS A 65 -25.40 6.12 4.82
CA LYS A 65 -26.32 6.09 3.69
C LYS A 65 -25.65 6.67 2.44
N ASP A 66 -25.09 7.88 2.52
CA ASP A 66 -24.41 8.51 1.39
C ASP A 66 -23.25 7.65 0.84
N LEU A 67 -22.46 7.04 1.73
CA LEU A 67 -21.32 6.21 1.34
C LEU A 67 -21.77 4.90 0.68
N ALA A 68 -22.89 4.33 1.13
CA ALA A 68 -23.48 3.14 0.54
C ALA A 68 -24.10 3.45 -0.83
N GLU A 69 -24.81 4.58 -0.97
CA GLU A 69 -25.34 5.04 -2.26
C GLU A 69 -24.22 5.34 -3.27
N ALA A 70 -23.08 5.83 -2.81
CA ALA A 70 -21.89 6.00 -3.63
C ALA A 70 -21.18 4.67 -3.97
N GLY A 71 -21.62 3.53 -3.42
CA GLY A 71 -21.01 2.21 -3.62
C GLY A 71 -19.63 2.07 -2.96
N ILE A 72 -19.29 2.93 -1.99
CA ILE A 72 -17.98 2.93 -1.33
C ILE A 72 -17.95 1.89 -0.20
N ILE A 73 -19.05 1.78 0.53
CA ILE A 73 -19.26 0.81 1.61
C ILE A 73 -20.48 -0.04 1.32
N ASP A 74 -20.60 -1.15 2.02
CA ASP A 74 -21.81 -1.95 2.07
C ASP A 74 -22.01 -2.52 3.49
N ALA A 75 -23.12 -3.20 3.73
CA ALA A 75 -23.47 -3.76 5.02
C ALA A 75 -24.07 -5.15 4.91
N LYS A 76 -23.65 -6.03 5.82
CA LYS A 76 -24.21 -7.38 6.00
C LYS A 76 -24.90 -7.52 7.36
N PRO A 77 -25.86 -8.44 7.53
CA PRO A 77 -26.41 -8.75 8.84
C PRO A 77 -25.32 -9.23 9.80
N ASP A 78 -25.46 -8.92 11.09
CA ASP A 78 -24.60 -9.46 12.13
C ASP A 78 -24.89 -10.97 12.33
N PRO A 79 -23.87 -11.85 12.34
CA PRO A 79 -24.06 -13.29 12.52
C PRO A 79 -24.76 -13.67 13.83
N GLU A 80 -24.59 -12.87 14.89
CA GLU A 80 -25.14 -13.14 16.22
C GLU A 80 -26.50 -12.46 16.43
N ASP A 81 -26.80 -11.38 15.69
CA ASP A 81 -28.09 -10.68 15.73
C ASP A 81 -28.43 -10.06 14.37
N GLY A 82 -29.17 -10.78 13.53
CA GLY A 82 -29.51 -10.35 12.16
C GLY A 82 -30.26 -9.01 12.04
N ARG A 83 -30.72 -8.41 13.15
CA ARG A 83 -31.29 -7.04 13.16
C ARG A 83 -30.20 -5.96 13.13
N LYS A 84 -28.97 -6.29 13.53
CA LYS A 84 -27.81 -5.41 13.49
C LYS A 84 -27.10 -5.54 12.14
N LYS A 85 -26.47 -4.45 11.72
CA LYS A 85 -25.69 -4.39 10.49
C LYS A 85 -24.21 -4.22 10.81
N ILE A 86 -23.38 -5.00 10.13
CA ILE A 86 -21.93 -4.87 10.08
C ILE A 86 -21.56 -4.20 8.76
N PHE A 87 -20.95 -3.02 8.84
CA PHE A 87 -20.50 -2.24 7.69
C PHE A 87 -19.07 -2.62 7.31
N TYR A 88 -18.78 -2.59 6.01
CA TYR A 88 -17.47 -2.92 5.46
C TYR A 88 -17.15 -2.07 4.22
N LEU A 89 -15.86 -1.90 3.91
CA LEU A 89 -15.44 -1.26 2.65
C LEU A 89 -15.77 -2.18 1.48
N HIS A 90 -16.51 -1.65 0.50
CA HIS A 90 -16.92 -2.40 -0.69
C HIS A 90 -16.10 -2.00 -1.93
N SER A 91 -15.61 -0.76 -1.96
CA SER A 91 -14.82 -0.20 -3.06
C SER A 91 -13.31 -0.33 -2.86
N LEU A 92 -12.56 -0.27 -3.97
CA LEU A 92 -11.09 -0.19 -3.93
C LEU A 92 -10.64 1.23 -3.60
N PHE A 93 -9.86 1.39 -2.54
CA PHE A 93 -9.17 2.64 -2.24
C PHE A 93 -7.95 2.81 -3.14
N LEU A 94 -7.95 3.85 -3.99
CA LEU A 94 -6.87 4.11 -4.94
C LEU A 94 -5.73 4.93 -4.32
N GLY A 95 -6.02 5.63 -3.23
CA GLY A 95 -5.14 6.63 -2.65
C GLY A 95 -5.89 7.94 -2.44
N GLY A 96 -5.17 9.04 -2.31
CA GLY A 96 -5.82 10.32 -2.08
C GLY A 96 -4.86 11.49 -2.03
N VAL A 97 -5.43 12.67 -1.86
CA VAL A 97 -4.71 13.94 -1.86
C VAL A 97 -4.70 14.50 -0.46
N ASP A 98 -3.51 14.85 0.00
CA ASP A 98 -3.31 15.61 1.23
C ASP A 98 -2.73 16.97 0.92
N SER A 99 -3.56 18.00 1.07
CA SER A 99 -3.17 19.37 0.73
C SER A 99 -2.05 19.93 1.62
N GLU A 100 -1.85 19.40 2.84
CA GLU A 100 -0.76 19.82 3.73
C GLU A 100 0.63 19.35 3.25
N GLU A 101 0.68 18.34 2.39
CA GLU A 101 1.94 17.82 1.84
C GLU A 101 2.34 18.54 0.54
N ARG A 102 1.47 19.42 0.02
CA ARG A 102 1.72 20.11 -1.24
C ARG A 102 2.91 21.07 -1.13
N GLY A 103 3.87 20.97 -2.05
CA GLY A 103 5.06 21.81 -2.05
C GLY A 103 5.96 21.63 -0.83
N ARG A 104 5.78 20.55 -0.06
CA ARG A 104 6.56 20.28 1.15
C ARG A 104 8.04 20.04 0.87
N PHE A 105 8.38 19.60 -0.34
CA PHE A 105 9.74 19.26 -0.75
C PHE A 105 10.11 20.04 -2.00
N ASP A 106 11.35 20.52 -2.04
CA ASP A 106 11.96 21.07 -3.24
C ASP A 106 12.34 19.91 -4.18
N ILE A 107 11.40 19.47 -5.03
CA ILE A 107 11.56 18.30 -5.89
C ILE A 107 12.72 18.43 -6.90
N GLU A 108 13.10 19.66 -7.25
CA GLU A 108 14.24 19.95 -8.13
C GLU A 108 15.58 19.49 -7.54
N ARG A 109 15.66 19.29 -6.21
CA ARG A 109 16.84 18.70 -5.56
C ARG A 109 16.93 17.19 -5.74
N TYR A 110 15.81 16.53 -6.03
CA TYR A 110 15.69 15.07 -6.12
C TYR A 110 15.62 14.59 -7.57
N ILE A 111 15.13 15.42 -8.48
CA ILE A 111 15.17 15.15 -9.92
C ILE A 111 16.56 15.50 -10.44
N LYS A 112 17.29 14.49 -10.92
CA LYS A 112 18.60 14.70 -11.54
C LYS A 112 18.45 15.59 -12.79
N LYS A 113 19.24 16.67 -12.84
CA LYS A 113 19.25 17.60 -13.99
C LYS A 113 19.79 16.98 -15.27
N GLU A 114 20.71 16.03 -15.14
CA GLU A 114 21.34 15.34 -16.26
C GLU A 114 21.37 13.84 -16.00
N LEU A 115 20.96 13.07 -17.02
CA LEU A 115 21.18 11.64 -17.10
C LEU A 115 22.35 11.36 -18.04
N PRO A 116 23.20 10.36 -17.74
CA PRO A 116 24.26 9.96 -18.67
C PRO A 116 23.63 9.43 -19.96
N CYS A 117 24.06 9.97 -21.12
CA CYS A 117 23.56 9.55 -22.43
C CYS A 117 23.80 8.06 -22.74
N ASN A 118 24.82 7.46 -22.11
CA ASN A 118 25.15 6.04 -22.23
C ASN A 118 24.77 5.23 -20.97
N GLY A 119 23.73 5.67 -20.24
CA GLY A 119 23.23 4.98 -19.05
C GLY A 119 22.54 3.65 -19.36
N ASN A 120 22.46 2.76 -18.37
CA ASN A 120 21.70 1.52 -18.52
C ASN A 120 20.18 1.77 -18.48
N PRO A 121 19.36 0.90 -19.12
CA PRO A 121 17.90 1.07 -19.15
C PRO A 121 17.27 1.16 -17.75
N ALA A 122 17.77 0.40 -16.78
CA ALA A 122 17.27 0.42 -15.40
C ALA A 122 17.39 1.82 -14.76
N THR A 123 18.49 2.53 -15.02
CA THR A 123 18.69 3.91 -14.53
C THR A 123 17.70 4.87 -15.16
N LEU A 124 17.44 4.73 -16.46
CA LEU A 124 16.45 5.55 -17.18
C LEU A 124 15.03 5.31 -16.64
N TYR A 125 14.60 4.05 -16.52
CA TYR A 125 13.27 3.73 -15.99
C TYR A 125 13.11 4.17 -14.53
N ARG A 126 14.14 3.98 -13.68
CA ARG A 126 14.14 4.47 -12.31
C ARG A 126 13.96 5.99 -12.26
N PHE A 127 14.66 6.74 -13.13
CA PHE A 127 14.48 8.18 -13.23
C PHE A 127 13.05 8.57 -13.65
N ILE A 128 12.49 7.93 -14.67
CA ILE A 128 11.13 8.19 -15.15
C ILE A 128 10.12 7.97 -14.02
N LEU A 129 10.19 6.81 -13.35
CA LEU A 129 9.29 6.45 -12.26
C LEU A 129 9.45 7.39 -11.06
N THR A 130 10.68 7.73 -10.69
CA THR A 130 10.97 8.68 -9.60
C THR A 130 10.41 10.06 -9.93
N THR A 131 10.58 10.54 -11.16
CA THR A 131 10.07 11.85 -11.58
C THR A 131 8.55 11.91 -11.52
N ILE A 132 7.85 10.89 -12.04
CA ILE A 132 6.38 10.80 -11.93
C ILE A 132 5.96 10.80 -10.46
N ARG A 133 6.63 9.98 -9.63
CA ARG A 133 6.32 9.83 -8.22
C ARG A 133 6.53 11.11 -7.43
N LEU A 134 7.62 11.83 -7.67
CA LEU A 134 7.92 13.11 -7.04
C LEU A 134 6.87 14.16 -7.39
N ASN A 135 6.47 14.26 -8.67
CA ASN A 135 5.44 15.21 -9.10
C ASN A 135 4.07 14.91 -8.44
N LEU A 136 3.68 13.63 -8.34
CA LEU A 136 2.46 13.26 -7.62
C LEU A 136 2.56 13.64 -6.13
N MET A 137 3.68 13.33 -5.50
CA MET A 137 3.92 13.64 -4.09
C MET A 137 3.94 15.16 -3.81
N ASP A 138 4.50 15.95 -4.73
CA ASP A 138 4.54 17.41 -4.65
C ASP A 138 3.14 18.03 -4.71
N GLN A 139 2.20 17.38 -5.40
CA GLN A 139 0.78 17.75 -5.39
C GLN A 139 0.00 17.14 -4.21
N GLY A 140 0.69 16.51 -3.25
CA GLY A 140 0.08 15.87 -2.08
C GLY A 140 -0.57 14.52 -2.37
N MET A 141 -0.41 13.96 -3.57
CA MET A 141 -1.03 12.69 -3.95
C MET A 141 -0.25 11.49 -3.40
N GLY A 142 -0.94 10.64 -2.63
CA GLY A 142 -0.45 9.34 -2.18
C GLY A 142 -1.07 8.21 -3.00
N ILE A 143 -0.23 7.43 -3.69
CA ILE A 143 -0.65 6.32 -4.57
C ILE A 143 -0.19 4.94 -4.08
N ASN A 144 0.20 4.83 -2.81
CA ASN A 144 0.71 3.59 -2.24
C ASN A 144 -0.21 2.36 -2.43
N PRO A 145 -1.57 2.46 -2.34
CA PRO A 145 -2.45 1.33 -2.65
C PRO A 145 -2.28 0.78 -4.07
N VAL A 146 -2.17 1.68 -5.05
CA VAL A 146 -1.98 1.31 -6.45
C VAL A 146 -0.59 0.70 -6.65
N LEU A 147 0.44 1.27 -6.04
CA LEU A 147 1.81 0.75 -6.10
C LEU A 147 1.91 -0.67 -5.51
N TYR A 148 1.29 -0.91 -4.35
CA TYR A 148 1.27 -2.23 -3.75
C TYR A 148 0.56 -3.26 -4.62
N ARG A 149 -0.63 -2.93 -5.14
CA ARG A 149 -1.35 -3.82 -6.06
C ARG A 149 -0.55 -4.11 -7.32
N ALA A 150 0.13 -3.11 -7.88
CA ALA A 150 1.03 -3.30 -9.02
C ALA A 150 2.21 -4.21 -8.65
N GLY A 151 2.79 -4.00 -7.47
CA GLY A 151 3.85 -4.84 -6.91
C GLY A 151 3.42 -6.29 -6.71
N SER A 152 2.23 -6.54 -6.17
CA SER A 152 1.71 -7.89 -5.97
C SER A 152 1.56 -8.64 -7.30
N LYS A 153 0.96 -8.00 -8.32
CA LYS A 153 0.85 -8.57 -9.68
C LYS A 153 2.21 -8.83 -10.32
N ALA A 154 3.15 -7.89 -10.16
CA ALA A 154 4.52 -8.09 -10.62
C ALA A 154 5.18 -9.28 -9.90
N GLY A 155 5.01 -9.38 -8.58
CA GLY A 155 5.52 -10.48 -7.75
C GLY A 155 4.98 -11.84 -8.17
N GLU A 156 3.69 -11.93 -8.55
CA GLU A 156 3.09 -13.17 -9.08
C GLU A 156 3.83 -13.63 -10.34
N SER A 157 4.12 -12.69 -11.23
CA SER A 157 4.86 -12.96 -12.47
C SER A 157 6.34 -13.25 -12.23
N LEU A 158 6.94 -12.59 -11.23
CA LEU A 158 8.36 -12.71 -10.90
C LEU A 158 8.69 -13.99 -10.12
N TYR A 159 7.72 -14.62 -9.46
CA TYR A 159 7.93 -15.78 -8.60
C TYR A 159 8.71 -16.89 -9.33
N GLN A 160 8.33 -17.22 -10.58
CA GLN A 160 8.99 -18.25 -11.38
C GLN A 160 10.47 -17.94 -11.70
N CYS A 161 10.86 -16.67 -11.72
CA CYS A 161 12.25 -16.27 -11.96
C CYS A 161 13.14 -16.44 -10.72
N VAL A 162 12.54 -16.52 -9.52
CA VAL A 162 13.28 -16.51 -8.25
C VAL A 162 13.01 -17.71 -7.36
N GLU A 163 11.98 -18.51 -7.65
CA GLU A 163 11.51 -19.65 -6.86
C GLU A 163 12.65 -20.52 -6.35
N GLY A 164 12.68 -20.77 -5.04
CA GLY A 164 13.66 -21.54 -4.26
C GLY A 164 13.16 -22.92 -3.84
N SER A 165 14.02 -23.94 -3.70
CA SER A 165 13.67 -25.11 -2.87
C SER A 165 13.82 -24.80 -1.38
N THR A 166 14.69 -23.86 -1.03
CA THR A 166 14.90 -23.34 0.33
C THR A 166 14.80 -21.82 0.32
N ILE A 167 14.52 -21.23 1.49
CA ILE A 167 14.51 -19.76 1.66
C ILE A 167 15.84 -19.14 1.24
N ASP A 168 16.98 -19.71 1.65
CA ASP A 168 18.29 -19.19 1.25
C ASP A 168 18.49 -19.28 -0.27
N GLY A 169 18.07 -20.39 -0.88
CA GLY A 169 18.14 -20.59 -2.32
C GLY A 169 17.27 -19.60 -3.09
N MET A 170 16.06 -19.30 -2.58
CA MET A 170 15.16 -18.29 -3.14
C MET A 170 15.74 -16.90 -3.02
N VAL A 171 16.16 -16.49 -1.81
CA VAL A 171 16.70 -15.15 -1.56
C VAL A 171 18.00 -14.93 -2.33
N HIS A 172 18.83 -15.96 -2.51
CA HIS A 172 20.02 -15.87 -3.37
C HIS A 172 19.66 -15.60 -4.84
N ARG A 173 18.62 -16.26 -5.35
CA ARG A 173 18.11 -16.01 -6.72
C ARG A 173 17.50 -14.62 -6.85
N MET A 174 16.72 -14.18 -5.86
CA MET A 174 16.24 -12.80 -5.76
C MET A 174 17.42 -11.82 -5.77
N GLY A 175 18.47 -12.08 -4.99
CA GLY A 175 19.71 -11.29 -4.95
C GLY A 175 20.29 -11.05 -6.34
N LYS A 176 20.49 -12.12 -7.10
CA LYS A 176 20.97 -12.04 -8.48
C LYS A 176 20.00 -11.30 -9.39
N TYR A 177 18.70 -11.60 -9.28
CA TYR A 177 17.67 -10.98 -10.11
C TYR A 177 17.56 -9.47 -9.88
N TRP A 178 17.56 -9.03 -8.61
CA TRP A 178 17.48 -7.61 -8.25
C TRP A 178 18.70 -6.84 -8.76
N VAL A 179 19.91 -7.37 -8.58
CA VAL A 179 21.14 -6.73 -9.05
C VAL A 179 21.16 -6.64 -10.58
N ASN A 180 20.86 -7.74 -11.28
CA ASN A 180 20.91 -7.79 -12.75
C ASN A 180 19.89 -6.83 -13.40
N ASN A 181 18.77 -6.55 -12.73
CA ASN A 181 17.72 -5.67 -13.23
C ASN A 181 17.76 -4.25 -12.61
N GLY A 182 18.76 -3.94 -11.78
CA GLY A 182 18.91 -2.61 -11.16
C GLY A 182 17.82 -2.25 -10.15
N LEU A 183 17.24 -3.24 -9.47
CA LEU A 183 16.20 -3.06 -8.44
C LEU A 183 16.81 -2.79 -7.04
N GLY A 184 18.11 -3.05 -6.89
CA GLY A 184 18.86 -2.90 -5.64
C GLY A 184 19.60 -4.18 -5.29
N LYS A 185 19.93 -4.35 -4.01
CA LYS A 185 20.60 -5.53 -3.45
C LYS A 185 19.76 -6.08 -2.31
N ILE A 186 19.16 -7.24 -2.52
CA ILE A 186 18.36 -7.92 -1.50
C ILE A 186 19.20 -8.95 -0.75
N GLU A 187 19.11 -8.92 0.58
CA GLU A 187 19.88 -9.75 1.50
C GLU A 187 18.96 -10.33 2.58
N LEU A 188 19.22 -11.58 2.98
CA LEU A 188 18.54 -12.21 4.11
C LEU A 188 19.15 -11.70 5.43
N GLU A 189 18.35 -11.03 6.26
CA GLU A 189 18.77 -10.65 7.62
C GLU A 189 18.60 -11.82 8.60
N ARG A 190 17.41 -12.42 8.61
CA ARG A 190 17.06 -13.56 9.47
C ARG A 190 15.85 -14.31 8.92
N LYS A 191 15.64 -15.55 9.38
CA LYS A 191 14.55 -16.43 8.90
C LYS A 191 13.30 -16.45 9.78
N ASN A 192 13.38 -16.04 11.05
CA ASN A 192 12.25 -16.07 11.97
C ASN A 192 12.21 -14.84 12.89
N PRO A 193 11.23 -13.92 12.72
CA PRO A 193 10.40 -13.81 11.52
C PRO A 193 11.29 -13.53 10.30
N LEU A 194 10.90 -14.02 9.12
CA LEU A 194 11.67 -13.82 7.90
C LEU A 194 11.82 -12.32 7.63
N THR A 195 13.07 -11.87 7.51
CA THR A 195 13.39 -10.45 7.36
C THR A 195 14.42 -10.25 6.26
N LEU A 196 14.13 -9.31 5.38
CA LEU A 196 14.95 -8.98 4.22
C LEU A 196 15.37 -7.52 4.27
N ASN A 197 16.61 -7.24 3.84
CA ASN A 197 17.12 -5.90 3.65
C ASN A 197 17.32 -5.64 2.16
N ILE A 198 16.94 -4.46 1.69
CA ILE A 198 17.19 -3.98 0.33
C ILE A 198 18.04 -2.71 0.40
N ARG A 199 19.28 -2.80 -0.08
CA ARG A 199 20.14 -1.63 -0.32
C ARG A 199 19.95 -1.14 -1.74
N ASP A 200 20.25 0.13 -1.99
CA ASP A 200 20.10 0.74 -3.32
C ASP A 200 18.68 0.57 -3.90
N CYS A 201 17.65 0.57 -3.03
CA CYS A 201 16.27 0.26 -3.40
C CYS A 201 15.77 1.23 -4.47
N PHE A 202 15.43 0.70 -5.64
CA PHE A 202 15.03 1.50 -6.79
C PHE A 202 13.79 2.37 -6.53
N GLU A 203 12.93 1.94 -5.61
CA GLU A 203 11.63 2.56 -5.37
C GLU A 203 11.71 3.86 -4.54
N CYS A 204 12.74 4.01 -3.70
CA CYS A 204 12.81 5.10 -2.73
C CYS A 204 14.17 5.77 -2.53
N ILE A 205 15.28 5.23 -3.03
CA ILE A 205 16.61 5.80 -2.78
C ILE A 205 16.73 7.27 -3.23
N ASP A 206 16.01 7.63 -4.29
CA ASP A 206 16.00 8.99 -4.86
C ASP A 206 14.81 9.84 -4.34
N LEU A 207 14.09 9.39 -3.30
CA LEU A 207 12.94 10.11 -2.72
C LEU A 207 13.34 10.95 -1.49
N PRO A 208 12.59 12.04 -1.19
CA PRO A 208 12.81 12.84 0.00
C PRO A 208 12.56 12.06 1.29
N ILE A 209 13.21 12.52 2.36
CA ILE A 209 12.94 12.03 3.72
C ILE A 209 11.57 12.55 4.16
N LYS A 210 10.60 11.64 4.25
CA LYS A 210 9.21 11.88 4.65
C LYS A 210 8.92 11.47 6.11
N GLY A 211 9.83 10.72 6.73
CA GLY A 211 9.66 10.19 8.08
C GLY A 211 8.71 8.99 8.17
N LYS A 212 8.33 8.37 7.04
CA LYS A 212 7.46 7.18 6.98
C LYS A 212 7.86 6.26 5.82
N PRO A 213 7.52 4.96 5.88
CA PRO A 213 7.78 4.01 4.79
C PRO A 213 7.06 4.41 3.50
N VAL A 214 7.69 4.12 2.37
CA VAL A 214 7.17 4.46 1.03
C VAL A 214 7.37 3.34 0.01
N CYS A 215 8.05 2.23 0.31
CA CYS A 215 8.27 1.14 -0.63
C CYS A 215 7.06 0.20 -0.73
N ALA A 216 5.94 0.75 -1.17
CA ALA A 216 4.68 0.03 -1.30
C ALA A 216 4.72 -0.99 -2.43
N PHE A 217 5.41 -0.69 -3.53
CA PHE A 217 5.56 -1.63 -4.64
C PHE A 217 6.41 -2.83 -4.22
N GLU A 218 7.58 -2.62 -3.61
CA GLU A 218 8.41 -3.71 -3.07
C GLU A 218 7.67 -4.53 -2.01
N SER A 219 6.91 -3.88 -1.11
CA SER A 219 6.05 -4.60 -0.16
C SER A 219 5.08 -5.54 -0.89
N GLY A 220 4.44 -5.07 -1.96
CA GLY A 220 3.55 -5.89 -2.79
C GLY A 220 4.26 -7.07 -3.46
N VAL A 221 5.43 -6.82 -4.05
CA VAL A 221 6.26 -7.84 -4.72
C VAL A 221 6.66 -8.94 -3.74
N LEU A 222 7.22 -8.55 -2.59
CA LEU A 222 7.67 -9.50 -1.56
C LEU A 222 6.48 -10.26 -0.96
N SER A 223 5.37 -9.59 -0.63
CA SER A 223 4.15 -10.26 -0.16
C SER A 223 3.71 -11.36 -1.12
N SER A 224 3.67 -11.08 -2.42
CA SER A 224 3.25 -12.06 -3.44
C SER A 224 4.22 -13.24 -3.55
N ILE A 225 5.52 -12.96 -3.71
CA ILE A 225 6.55 -14.00 -3.87
C ILE A 225 6.55 -14.97 -2.67
N PHE A 226 6.53 -14.43 -1.45
CA PHE A 226 6.53 -15.27 -0.26
C PHE A 226 5.17 -15.93 -0.02
N SER A 227 4.07 -15.34 -0.46
CA SER A 227 2.77 -16.02 -0.40
C SER A 227 2.75 -17.28 -1.28
N ALA A 228 3.29 -17.17 -2.50
CA ALA A 228 3.45 -18.29 -3.40
C ALA A 228 4.38 -19.36 -2.81
N TYR A 229 5.54 -18.96 -2.27
CA TYR A 229 6.51 -19.88 -1.67
C TYR A 229 5.94 -20.69 -0.48
N TYR A 230 5.22 -20.01 0.43
CA TYR A 230 4.68 -20.64 1.64
C TYR A 230 3.29 -21.28 1.42
N ALA A 231 2.70 -21.14 0.23
CA ALA A 231 1.31 -21.51 -0.05
C ALA A 231 0.31 -20.96 0.99
N GLN A 232 0.59 -19.74 1.47
CA GLN A 232 -0.13 -19.09 2.56
C GLN A 232 -0.12 -17.58 2.31
N ARG A 233 -1.12 -16.85 2.81
CA ARG A 233 -1.14 -15.40 2.65
C ARG A 233 -0.07 -14.75 3.54
N MET A 234 1.00 -14.28 2.92
CA MET A 234 2.10 -13.57 3.56
C MET A 234 2.03 -12.09 3.27
N ARG A 235 2.59 -11.29 4.18
CA ARG A 235 2.70 -9.84 4.04
C ARG A 235 4.11 -9.38 4.36
N ALA A 236 4.68 -8.54 3.50
CA ALA A 236 5.90 -7.80 3.77
C ALA A 236 5.59 -6.43 4.37
N ILE A 237 6.07 -6.18 5.59
CA ILE A 237 5.91 -4.91 6.31
C ILE A 237 7.24 -4.15 6.25
N GLU A 238 7.25 -2.98 5.61
CA GLU A 238 8.41 -2.10 5.61
C GLU A 238 8.59 -1.45 6.99
N THR A 239 9.70 -1.77 7.66
CA THR A 239 10.03 -1.30 9.02
C THR A 239 11.13 -0.24 9.04
N ARG A 240 11.95 -0.16 7.97
CA ARG A 240 12.96 0.88 7.73
C ARG A 240 12.93 1.25 6.26
N CYS A 241 13.23 2.50 5.93
CA CYS A 241 13.19 3.03 4.57
C CYS A 241 14.20 4.19 4.41
N TYR A 242 14.74 4.41 3.21
CA TYR A 242 15.51 5.62 2.92
C TYR A 242 14.69 6.89 3.17
N ALA A 243 13.39 6.88 2.83
CA ALA A 243 12.48 7.99 3.10
C ALA A 243 12.20 8.20 4.61
N MET A 244 12.65 7.29 5.48
CA MET A 244 12.64 7.47 6.94
C MET A 244 13.99 7.97 7.50
N GLY A 245 14.99 8.20 6.64
CA GLY A 245 16.37 8.52 7.04
C GLY A 245 17.24 7.29 7.33
N SER A 246 16.79 6.08 6.95
CA SER A 246 17.61 4.85 7.02
C SER A 246 18.61 4.79 5.87
N ASN A 247 19.60 3.90 5.96
CA ASN A 247 20.55 3.58 4.89
C ASN A 247 20.20 2.27 4.13
N LEU A 248 18.99 1.75 4.35
CA LEU A 248 18.42 0.58 3.69
C LEU A 248 16.91 0.54 3.89
N CYS A 249 16.22 -0.23 3.05
CA CYS A 249 14.85 -0.67 3.30
C CYS A 249 14.84 -2.03 3.98
N ARG A 250 14.00 -2.21 5.00
CA ARG A 250 13.91 -3.45 5.77
C ARG A 250 12.47 -3.95 5.80
N PHE A 251 12.27 -5.20 5.42
CA PHE A 251 10.95 -5.82 5.30
C PHE A 251 10.85 -7.02 6.22
N GLU A 252 9.83 -7.05 7.07
CA GLU A 252 9.49 -8.21 7.90
C GLU A 252 8.28 -8.94 7.29
N LEU A 253 8.43 -10.24 7.08
CA LEU A 253 7.38 -11.08 6.53
C LEU A 253 6.57 -11.68 7.67
N THR A 254 5.25 -11.48 7.62
CA THR A 254 4.29 -11.99 8.60
C THR A 254 3.15 -12.69 7.89
N GLU A 255 2.58 -13.71 8.51
CA GLU A 255 1.31 -14.27 8.06
C GLU A 255 0.19 -13.21 8.17
N TYR A 256 -0.67 -13.13 7.16
CA TYR A 256 -1.85 -12.28 7.19
C TYR A 256 -3.09 -13.13 7.52
N PRO A 257 -3.79 -12.88 8.65
CA PRO A 257 -4.98 -13.64 8.99
C PRO A 257 -6.11 -13.36 7.98
N GLY A 258 -6.44 -14.37 7.17
CA GLY A 258 -7.56 -14.35 6.23
C GLY A 258 -7.49 -15.50 5.22
N GLN A 259 -8.61 -16.20 5.00
CA GLN A 259 -8.71 -17.30 4.04
C GLN A 259 -8.41 -16.82 2.60
N MET A 260 -7.61 -17.59 1.85
CA MET A 260 -7.57 -17.51 0.39
C MET A 260 -8.92 -17.98 -0.14
N THR A 261 -9.80 -17.05 -0.52
CA THR A 261 -10.85 -17.41 -1.49
C THR A 261 -10.14 -17.57 -2.83
N MET A 262 -9.82 -18.81 -3.19
CA MET A 262 -9.52 -19.15 -4.58
C MET A 262 -10.83 -18.95 -5.34
N ASP A 263 -10.98 -17.79 -5.99
CA ASP A 263 -12.02 -17.63 -6.99
C ASP A 263 -11.64 -18.55 -8.15
N ALA A 264 -12.24 -19.74 -8.14
CA ALA A 264 -12.18 -20.66 -9.26
C ALA A 264 -13.12 -20.14 -10.36
N SER A 265 -12.49 -19.74 -11.46
CA SER A 265 -13.00 -19.68 -12.85
C SER A 265 -14.22 -18.82 -13.15
#